data_AF-A0A660ZB46-F1
#
_entry.id   AF-A0A660ZB46-F1
#
_cell.length_a   1.000
_cell.length_b   1.000
_cell.length_c   1.000
_cell.angle_alpha   90.00
_cell.angle_beta   90.00
_cell.angle_gamma   90.00
#
_symmetry.space_group_name_H-M   'P 1'
#
loop_
_entity.id
_entity.type
_entity.pdbx_description
1 polymer ?
#
loop_
_entity_poly.entity_id
_entity_poly.type
_entity_poly.pdbx_seq_one_letter_code
_entity_poly.pdbx_strand_id
1 'polypeptide(L)'
;MPIKSKGLRSLNLTIYLEVLGRMSLTPHRDKILAAIKNPKCPDDDKMLLQEALSIYDEWKKKLHSLTSKGQKRVREMVELLNWYKDLFEVELIMKQGSSFIKRQKGQLKLDNSILEEFLIELVNPDVFDGLDTSKLEIGPKNAFMSLSFIPRSFKELPQKPRIFVKTKAHDFVIGTKIYYKFSTTDSFDKPKTVDGDMVLAVLVAECKVNLDKTMFQEAAGTAARLKQGCPVAKYFLLVEYLDMVPEDCRLTAIDNVFLLRHARRLPFEKRNDPLEVEKQHKNHPIDHKVVWMFVQEIQKLMSAIWYDPDEALRRGSFV
;
A
#
# COMPACT_ATOMS: atom_id res chain seq x y z
N MET A 1 -23.22 -29.24 -48.09
CA MET A 1 -22.25 -28.27 -47.56
C MET A 1 -22.69 -27.83 -46.17
N PRO A 2 -22.07 -28.32 -45.08
CA PRO A 2 -22.42 -27.88 -43.74
C PRO A 2 -21.35 -26.95 -43.13
N ILE A 3 -21.81 -25.77 -42.72
CA ILE A 3 -21.49 -24.99 -41.50
C ILE A 3 -20.05 -25.13 -40.94
N LYS A 4 -19.23 -24.09 -41.13
CA LYS A 4 -18.06 -23.82 -40.27
C LYS A 4 -18.48 -22.89 -39.12
N SER A 5 -18.43 -23.43 -37.90
CA SER A 5 -18.39 -22.68 -36.66
C SER A 5 -17.01 -22.82 -36.03
N LYS A 6 -16.66 -21.85 -35.17
CA LYS A 6 -15.54 -21.77 -34.21
C LYS A 6 -14.38 -20.85 -34.62
N GLY A 7 -14.34 -19.72 -33.91
CA GLY A 7 -13.23 -18.78 -33.90
C GLY A 7 -13.39 -17.67 -32.85
N LEU A 8 -13.96 -17.96 -31.68
CA LEU A 8 -13.97 -17.03 -30.54
C LEU A 8 -13.88 -17.85 -29.25
N ARG A 9 -12.66 -18.05 -28.73
CA ARG A 9 -12.43 -18.45 -27.32
C ARG A 9 -10.97 -18.40 -26.83
N SER A 10 -10.00 -18.02 -27.67
CA SER A 10 -8.58 -17.98 -27.24
C SER A 10 -8.06 -16.60 -26.81
N LEU A 11 -8.75 -15.49 -27.10
CA LEU A 11 -8.21 -14.15 -26.83
C LEU A 11 -8.32 -13.70 -25.36
N ASN A 12 -9.28 -14.22 -24.60
CA ASN A 12 -9.52 -13.78 -23.21
C ASN A 12 -8.67 -14.52 -22.17
N LEU A 13 -8.12 -15.70 -22.49
CA LEU A 13 -7.35 -16.48 -21.52
C LEU A 13 -5.91 -15.98 -21.39
N THR A 14 -5.32 -15.47 -22.46
CA THR A 14 -3.94 -14.96 -22.48
C THR A 14 -3.81 -13.65 -21.71
N ILE A 15 -4.79 -12.73 -21.82
CA ILE A 15 -4.83 -11.51 -21.01
C ILE A 15 -5.02 -11.86 -19.52
N TYR A 16 -5.85 -12.85 -19.22
CA TYR A 16 -6.07 -13.30 -17.83
C TYR A 16 -4.80 -13.93 -17.22
N LEU A 17 -4.02 -14.66 -18.02
CA LEU A 17 -2.76 -15.28 -17.58
C LEU A 17 -1.59 -14.28 -17.49
N GLU A 18 -1.58 -13.21 -18.29
CA GLU A 18 -0.62 -12.10 -18.13
C GLU A 18 -0.92 -11.24 -16.89
N VAL A 19 -2.21 -11.05 -16.56
CA VAL A 19 -2.63 -10.41 -15.29
C VAL A 19 -2.28 -11.28 -14.07
N LEU A 20 -2.30 -12.60 -14.21
CA LEU A 20 -1.84 -13.57 -13.20
C LEU A 20 -0.31 -13.82 -13.20
N GLY A 21 0.41 -13.29 -14.19
CA GLY A 21 1.82 -13.59 -14.45
C GLY A 21 2.83 -12.87 -13.55
N ARG A 22 2.38 -11.95 -12.70
CA ARG A 22 3.15 -11.48 -11.53
C ARG A 22 2.57 -12.20 -10.32
N MET A 23 3.43 -12.83 -9.52
CA MET A 23 3.06 -13.20 -8.16
C MET A 23 2.55 -11.92 -7.48
N SER A 24 1.24 -11.76 -7.40
CA SER A 24 0.61 -10.68 -6.64
C SER A 24 1.24 -10.71 -5.25
N LEU A 25 1.75 -9.57 -4.79
CA LEU A 25 2.21 -9.47 -3.41
C LEU A 25 1.02 -9.82 -2.51
N THR A 26 1.24 -10.71 -1.55
CA THR A 26 0.22 -11.13 -0.58
C THR A 26 0.74 -10.90 0.83
N PRO A 27 1.02 -9.64 1.20
CA PRO A 27 1.68 -9.33 2.47
C PRO A 27 0.88 -9.84 3.66
N HIS A 28 -0.46 -9.84 3.60
CA HIS A 28 -1.28 -10.35 4.70
C HIS A 28 -1.14 -11.87 4.83
N ARG A 29 -1.26 -12.59 3.71
CA ARG A 29 -1.06 -14.04 3.68
C ARG A 29 0.32 -14.44 4.20
N ASP A 30 1.35 -13.70 3.80
CA ASP A 30 2.72 -13.93 4.23
C ASP A 30 2.89 -13.73 5.74
N LYS A 31 2.19 -12.75 6.34
CA LYS A 31 2.17 -12.56 7.79
C LYS A 31 1.45 -13.70 8.52
N ILE A 32 0.31 -14.18 8.01
CA ILE A 32 -0.38 -15.34 8.57
C ILE A 32 0.56 -16.56 8.57
N LEU A 33 1.19 -16.86 7.43
CA LEU A 33 2.12 -17.98 7.30
C LEU A 33 3.35 -17.83 8.21
N ALA A 34 3.89 -16.61 8.34
CA ALA A 34 4.98 -16.34 9.26
C ALA A 34 4.58 -16.57 10.73
N ALA A 35 3.35 -16.20 11.11
CA ALA A 35 2.81 -16.45 12.45
C ALA A 35 2.62 -17.95 12.71
N ILE A 36 2.13 -18.73 11.74
CA ILE A 36 1.99 -20.19 11.83
C ILE A 36 3.36 -20.87 12.02
N LYS A 37 4.37 -20.41 11.27
CA LYS A 37 5.74 -20.97 11.32
C LYS A 37 6.52 -20.55 12.57
N ASN A 38 6.01 -19.60 13.36
CA ASN A 38 6.72 -19.12 14.54
C ASN A 38 6.80 -20.25 15.59
N PRO A 39 8.01 -20.69 16.01
CA PRO A 39 8.17 -21.75 16.99
C PRO A 39 7.53 -21.46 18.36
N LYS A 40 7.30 -20.17 18.66
CA LYS A 40 6.65 -19.72 19.90
C LYS A 40 5.13 -19.66 19.81
N CYS A 41 4.54 -19.91 18.64
CA CYS A 41 3.10 -19.93 18.44
C CYS A 41 2.51 -21.19 19.10
N PRO A 42 1.56 -21.06 20.05
CA PRO A 42 0.85 -22.20 20.62
C PRO A 42 0.09 -22.98 19.54
N ASP A 43 -0.12 -24.28 19.74
CA ASP A 43 -0.78 -25.11 18.74
C ASP A 43 -2.24 -24.71 18.49
N ASP A 44 -2.96 -24.28 19.53
CA ASP A 44 -4.32 -23.72 19.39
C ASP A 44 -4.34 -22.46 18.51
N ASP A 45 -3.38 -21.55 18.69
CA ASP A 45 -3.26 -20.35 17.84
C ASP A 45 -2.85 -20.72 16.41
N LYS A 46 -2.04 -21.78 16.20
CA LYS A 46 -1.75 -22.28 14.85
C LYS A 46 -3.00 -22.82 14.17
N MET A 47 -3.84 -23.58 14.87
CA MET A 47 -5.12 -24.06 14.33
C MET A 47 -6.02 -22.87 13.94
N LEU A 48 -6.12 -21.87 14.81
CA LEU A 48 -6.86 -20.64 14.54
C LEU A 48 -6.32 -19.90 13.30
N LEU A 49 -5.00 -19.83 13.13
CA LEU A 49 -4.37 -19.19 11.97
C LEU A 49 -4.55 -20.00 10.68
N GLN A 50 -4.68 -21.32 10.74
CA GLN A 50 -5.05 -22.13 9.58
C GLN A 50 -6.49 -21.88 9.15
N GLU A 51 -7.41 -21.72 10.11
CA GLU A 51 -8.78 -21.27 9.82
C GLU A 51 -8.77 -19.86 9.20
N ALA A 52 -7.98 -18.94 9.77
CA ALA A 52 -7.82 -17.59 9.23
C ALA A 52 -7.28 -17.59 7.79
N LEU A 53 -6.40 -18.54 7.44
CA LEU A 53 -5.90 -18.72 6.08
C LEU A 53 -7.01 -19.19 5.13
N SER A 54 -7.90 -20.08 5.57
CA SER A 54 -9.06 -20.52 4.80
C SER A 54 -10.03 -19.36 4.52
N ILE A 55 -10.32 -18.55 5.54
CA ILE A 55 -11.19 -17.36 5.41
C ILE A 55 -10.53 -16.30 4.51
N TYR A 56 -9.20 -16.15 4.59
CA TYR A 56 -8.43 -15.32 3.67
C TYR A 56 -8.60 -15.80 2.22
N ASP A 57 -8.44 -17.10 1.95
CA ASP A 57 -8.59 -17.64 0.59
C ASP A 57 -10.02 -17.43 0.06
N GLU A 58 -11.03 -17.53 0.94
CA GLU A 58 -12.42 -17.19 0.60
C GLU A 58 -12.58 -15.70 0.28
N TRP A 59 -11.99 -14.80 1.07
CA TRP A 59 -12.00 -13.36 0.81
C TRP A 59 -11.41 -13.01 -0.56
N LYS A 60 -10.23 -13.56 -0.88
CA LYS A 60 -9.59 -13.37 -2.19
C LYS A 60 -10.46 -13.89 -3.32
N LYS A 61 -11.03 -15.10 -3.18
CA LYS A 61 -11.94 -15.67 -4.16
C LYS A 61 -13.16 -14.78 -4.41
N LYS A 62 -13.77 -14.24 -3.36
CA LYS A 62 -14.91 -13.32 -3.50
C LYS A 62 -14.49 -12.03 -4.21
N LEU A 63 -13.38 -11.42 -3.81
CA LEU A 63 -12.85 -10.21 -4.45
C LEU A 63 -12.59 -10.40 -5.94
N HIS A 64 -11.98 -11.52 -6.33
CA HIS A 64 -11.66 -11.83 -7.73
C HIS A 64 -12.89 -12.27 -8.54
N SER A 65 -13.97 -12.69 -7.88
CA SER A 65 -15.24 -13.06 -8.54
C SER A 65 -16.16 -11.89 -8.85
N LEU A 66 -15.90 -10.71 -8.27
CA LEU A 66 -16.69 -9.51 -8.56
C LEU A 66 -16.54 -9.13 -10.05
N THR A 67 -17.62 -8.63 -10.65
CA THR A 67 -17.68 -8.22 -12.07
C THR A 67 -18.08 -6.76 -12.28
N SER A 68 -18.44 -6.07 -11.19
CA SER A 68 -18.74 -4.65 -11.21
C SER A 68 -17.49 -3.80 -11.48
N LYS A 69 -17.70 -2.54 -11.84
CA LYS A 69 -16.64 -1.56 -12.16
C LYS A 69 -16.80 -0.25 -11.38
N GLY A 70 -15.73 0.55 -11.37
CA GLY A 70 -15.67 1.90 -10.81
C GLY A 70 -16.14 1.96 -9.36
N GLN A 71 -16.93 2.99 -9.03
CA GLN A 71 -17.39 3.22 -7.65
C GLN A 71 -18.20 2.04 -7.07
N LYS A 72 -19.00 1.37 -7.92
CA LYS A 72 -19.77 0.18 -7.48
C LYS A 72 -18.83 -0.95 -7.08
N ARG A 73 -17.75 -1.17 -7.84
CA ARG A 73 -16.70 -2.14 -7.53
C ARG A 73 -16.04 -1.84 -6.20
N VAL A 74 -15.65 -0.59 -5.97
CA VAL A 74 -15.02 -0.18 -4.71
C VAL A 74 -15.95 -0.42 -3.52
N ARG A 75 -17.26 -0.15 -3.65
CA ARG A 75 -18.23 -0.47 -2.60
C ARG A 75 -18.26 -1.96 -2.26
N GLU A 76 -18.41 -2.82 -3.26
CA GLU A 76 -18.45 -4.28 -3.07
C GLU A 76 -17.13 -4.82 -2.49
N MET A 77 -15.99 -4.29 -2.92
CA MET A 77 -14.68 -4.64 -2.36
C MET A 77 -14.56 -4.24 -0.88
N VAL A 78 -15.09 -3.08 -0.50
CA VAL A 78 -15.08 -2.60 0.90
C VAL A 78 -16.06 -3.38 1.77
N GLU A 79 -17.21 -3.82 1.22
CA GLU A 79 -18.11 -4.74 1.92
C GLU A 79 -17.41 -6.07 2.24
N LEU A 80 -16.67 -6.64 1.28
CA LEU A 80 -15.86 -7.83 1.49
C LEU A 80 -14.69 -7.61 2.45
N LEU A 81 -14.06 -6.43 2.43
CA LEU A 81 -13.02 -6.06 3.39
C LEU A 81 -13.57 -6.01 4.82
N ASN A 82 -14.71 -5.36 5.04
CA ASN A 82 -15.35 -5.31 6.36
C ASN A 82 -15.72 -6.71 6.84
N TRP A 83 -16.34 -7.52 5.98
CA TRP A 83 -16.66 -8.91 6.30
C TRP A 83 -15.42 -9.71 6.72
N TYR A 84 -14.32 -9.59 5.97
CA TYR A 84 -13.08 -10.28 6.29
C TYR A 84 -12.46 -9.80 7.61
N LYS A 85 -12.40 -8.48 7.83
CA LYS A 85 -11.86 -7.90 9.07
C LYS A 85 -12.69 -8.26 10.29
N ASP A 86 -14.01 -8.33 10.18
CA ASP A 86 -14.87 -8.75 11.29
C ASP A 86 -14.59 -10.21 11.67
N LEU A 87 -14.52 -11.11 10.69
CA LEU A 87 -14.16 -12.51 10.97
C LEU A 87 -12.74 -12.64 11.54
N PHE A 88 -11.75 -12.04 10.88
CA PHE A 88 -10.36 -12.18 11.27
C PHE A 88 -10.06 -11.49 12.61
N GLU A 89 -10.37 -10.21 12.74
CA GLU A 89 -9.92 -9.39 13.86
C GLU A 89 -10.75 -9.63 15.12
N VAL A 90 -12.06 -9.86 14.97
CA VAL A 90 -13.02 -10.01 16.06
C VAL A 90 -13.27 -11.49 16.36
N GLU A 91 -13.84 -12.24 15.41
CA GLU A 91 -14.28 -13.62 15.66
C GLU A 91 -13.13 -14.58 15.95
N LEU A 92 -12.05 -14.52 15.16
CA LEU A 92 -10.90 -15.37 15.37
C LEU A 92 -9.98 -14.78 16.44
N ILE A 93 -9.33 -13.65 16.16
CA ILE A 93 -8.20 -13.22 16.98
C ILE A 93 -8.64 -12.62 18.32
N MET A 94 -9.72 -11.83 18.38
CA MET A 94 -10.14 -11.19 19.64
C MET A 94 -10.87 -12.17 20.56
N LYS A 95 -11.85 -12.92 20.04
CA LYS A 95 -12.67 -13.83 20.85
C LYS A 95 -11.94 -15.12 21.21
N GLN A 96 -11.16 -15.70 20.27
CA GLN A 96 -10.58 -17.03 20.45
C GLN A 96 -9.05 -17.01 20.62
N GLY A 97 -8.37 -15.99 20.09
CA GLY A 97 -6.91 -15.91 20.13
C GLY A 97 -6.33 -15.85 21.55
N SER A 98 -5.23 -16.57 21.76
CA SER A 98 -4.47 -16.51 22.99
C SER A 98 -3.79 -15.15 23.19
N SER A 99 -3.21 -14.94 24.37
CA SER A 99 -2.39 -13.74 24.63
C SER A 99 -1.21 -13.61 23.66
N PHE A 100 -0.70 -14.73 23.13
CA PHE A 100 0.39 -14.72 22.15
C PHE A 100 -0.07 -14.04 20.85
N ILE A 101 -1.11 -14.56 20.20
CA ILE A 101 -1.54 -14.03 18.90
C ILE A 101 -2.13 -12.61 19.02
N LYS A 102 -2.79 -12.29 20.14
CA LYS A 102 -3.25 -10.93 20.45
C LYS A 102 -2.09 -9.93 20.53
N ARG A 103 -0.94 -10.32 21.09
CA ARG A 103 0.29 -9.49 21.08
C ARG A 103 0.91 -9.41 19.69
N GLN A 104 0.83 -10.49 18.90
CA GLN A 104 1.36 -10.50 17.53
C GLN A 104 0.59 -9.56 16.60
N LYS A 105 -0.63 -9.12 16.92
CA LYS A 105 -1.33 -8.03 16.19
C LYS A 105 -0.39 -6.82 16.00
N GLY A 106 0.21 -6.31 17.07
CA GLY A 106 1.15 -5.19 16.99
C GLY A 106 2.53 -5.55 16.43
N GLN A 107 3.07 -6.73 16.76
CA GLN A 107 4.45 -7.09 16.41
C GLN A 107 4.61 -7.55 14.95
N LEU A 108 3.70 -8.41 14.47
CA LEU A 108 3.71 -8.90 13.08
C LEU A 108 2.89 -8.00 12.15
N LYS A 109 2.10 -7.06 12.70
CA LYS A 109 1.19 -6.19 11.95
C LYS A 109 0.14 -6.98 11.17
N LEU A 110 -0.45 -7.99 11.81
CA LEU A 110 -1.44 -8.87 11.17
C LEU A 110 -2.67 -8.06 10.70
N ASP A 111 -3.13 -7.13 11.51
CA ASP A 111 -4.23 -6.20 11.22
C ASP A 111 -3.89 -5.19 10.11
N ASN A 112 -2.75 -4.50 10.21
CA ASN A 112 -2.36 -3.50 9.21
C ASN A 112 -2.16 -4.11 7.81
N SER A 113 -1.59 -5.32 7.75
CA SER A 113 -1.30 -5.99 6.48
C SER A 113 -2.57 -6.33 5.67
N ILE A 114 -3.75 -6.40 6.31
CA ILE A 114 -5.03 -6.55 5.60
C ILE A 114 -5.27 -5.35 4.68
N LEU A 115 -5.07 -4.13 5.20
CA LEU A 115 -5.24 -2.91 4.41
C LEU A 115 -4.15 -2.79 3.34
N GLU A 116 -2.90 -3.14 3.65
CA GLU A 116 -1.80 -3.19 2.68
C GLU A 116 -2.16 -4.06 1.46
N GLU A 117 -2.68 -5.26 1.71
CA GLU A 117 -3.07 -6.17 0.64
C GLU A 117 -4.35 -5.74 -0.07
N PHE A 118 -5.32 -5.19 0.67
CA PHE A 118 -6.52 -4.63 0.08
C PHE A 118 -6.20 -3.50 -0.91
N LEU A 119 -5.21 -2.65 -0.61
CA LEU A 119 -4.79 -1.58 -1.52
C LEU A 119 -4.14 -2.13 -2.80
N ILE A 120 -3.43 -3.26 -2.73
CA ILE A 120 -2.91 -3.94 -3.93
C ILE A 120 -4.08 -4.40 -4.81
N GLU A 121 -5.09 -5.03 -4.22
CA GLU A 121 -6.29 -5.48 -4.92
C GLU A 121 -7.13 -4.32 -5.47
N LEU A 122 -7.13 -3.17 -4.78
CA LEU A 122 -7.84 -1.96 -5.20
C LEU A 122 -7.27 -1.39 -6.51
N VAL A 123 -5.97 -1.53 -6.75
CA VAL A 123 -5.30 -1.11 -7.99
C VAL A 123 -5.57 -2.13 -9.09
N ASN A 124 -6.79 -2.04 -9.61
CA ASN A 124 -7.36 -2.96 -10.60
C ASN A 124 -7.92 -2.19 -11.81
N PRO A 125 -7.77 -2.70 -13.05
CA PRO A 125 -8.36 -2.09 -14.25
C PRO A 125 -9.89 -1.91 -14.22
N ASP A 126 -10.62 -2.70 -13.44
CA ASP A 126 -12.06 -2.53 -13.23
C ASP A 126 -12.39 -1.39 -12.24
N VAL A 127 -11.40 -0.86 -11.52
CA VAL A 127 -11.53 0.32 -10.64
C VAL A 127 -10.96 1.57 -11.32
N PHE A 128 -9.83 1.44 -12.02
CA PHE A 128 -9.10 2.53 -12.65
C PHE A 128 -9.14 2.43 -14.17
N ASP A 129 -9.77 3.42 -14.81
CA ASP A 129 -9.79 3.53 -16.27
C ASP A 129 -8.38 3.82 -16.80
N GLY A 130 -7.95 3.08 -17.83
CA GLY A 130 -6.68 3.34 -18.54
C GLY A 130 -5.41 2.98 -17.77
N LEU A 131 -5.51 2.22 -16.68
CA LEU A 131 -4.35 1.84 -15.87
C LEU A 131 -3.53 0.71 -16.52
N ASP A 132 -2.34 1.02 -17.01
CA ASP A 132 -1.30 0.03 -17.30
C ASP A 132 -0.42 -0.21 -16.06
N THR A 133 -0.77 -1.24 -15.27
CA THR A 133 0.02 -1.63 -14.10
C THR A 133 1.30 -2.40 -14.45
N SER A 134 1.49 -2.81 -15.70
CA SER A 134 2.59 -3.71 -16.08
C SER A 134 3.98 -3.11 -15.88
N LYS A 135 4.10 -1.79 -15.78
CA LYS A 135 5.38 -1.10 -15.55
C LYS A 135 5.49 -0.45 -14.18
N LEU A 136 4.49 -0.66 -13.34
CA LEU A 136 4.43 -0.07 -12.01
C LEU A 136 4.92 -1.03 -10.94
N GLU A 137 5.52 -0.43 -9.92
CA GLU A 137 5.79 -1.04 -8.63
C GLU A 137 4.59 -0.71 -7.74
N ILE A 138 3.83 -1.75 -7.34
CA ILE A 138 2.59 -1.61 -6.55
C ILE A 138 2.71 -2.46 -5.28
N GLY A 139 2.31 -1.92 -4.14
CA GLY A 139 2.29 -2.61 -2.84
C GLY A 139 3.41 -2.20 -1.89
N PRO A 140 3.67 -2.98 -0.81
CA PRO A 140 4.71 -2.66 0.16
C PRO A 140 6.10 -2.62 -0.50
N LYS A 141 6.81 -1.50 -0.38
CA LYS A 141 8.10 -1.30 -1.05
C LYS A 141 9.00 -0.31 -0.33
N ASN A 142 10.31 -0.45 -0.52
CA ASN A 142 11.28 0.58 -0.17
C ASN A 142 11.33 1.63 -1.28
N ALA A 143 10.88 2.86 -1.00
CA ALA A 143 10.95 3.97 -1.94
C ALA A 143 12.20 4.83 -1.72
N PHE A 144 12.67 5.48 -2.79
CA PHE A 144 13.75 6.46 -2.75
C PHE A 144 13.39 7.65 -1.84
N MET A 145 14.33 8.04 -0.97
CA MET A 145 14.18 9.22 -0.11
C MET A 145 15.25 10.26 -0.41
N SER A 146 16.52 9.86 -0.56
CA SER A 146 17.62 10.77 -0.86
C SER A 146 18.83 10.05 -1.43
N LEU A 147 19.63 10.77 -2.21
CA LEU A 147 20.94 10.33 -2.71
C LEU A 147 22.02 11.25 -2.16
N SER A 148 23.16 10.70 -1.75
CA SER A 148 24.30 11.49 -1.30
C SER A 148 25.61 10.91 -1.79
N PHE A 149 26.56 11.78 -2.16
CA PHE A 149 27.94 11.40 -2.42
C PHE A 149 28.74 11.43 -1.12
N ILE A 150 29.42 10.34 -0.80
CA ILE A 150 30.14 10.14 0.46
C ILE A 150 31.60 9.68 0.22
N PRO A 151 32.44 10.52 -0.42
CA PRO A 151 33.86 10.22 -0.59
C PRO A 151 34.54 10.08 0.78
N ARG A 152 35.44 9.10 0.95
CA ARG A 152 36.14 8.92 2.24
C ARG A 152 37.35 9.83 2.41
N SER A 153 37.90 10.31 1.29
CA SER A 153 39.06 11.19 1.28
C SER A 153 39.15 11.95 -0.05
N PHE A 154 39.96 13.01 -0.07
CA PHE A 154 40.25 13.76 -1.29
C PHE A 154 40.83 12.88 -2.41
N LYS A 155 41.61 11.85 -2.06
CA LYS A 155 42.23 10.91 -3.01
C LYS A 155 41.21 10.02 -3.75
N GLU A 156 40.01 9.86 -3.19
CA GLU A 156 38.94 9.07 -3.81
C GLU A 156 38.10 9.88 -4.81
N LEU A 157 38.19 11.22 -4.83
CA LEU A 157 37.39 12.06 -5.71
C LEU A 157 37.52 11.72 -7.21
N PRO A 158 38.72 11.43 -7.78
CA PRO A 158 38.85 11.02 -9.17
C PRO A 158 38.62 9.51 -9.40
N GLN A 159 38.22 8.75 -8.36
CA GLN A 159 37.95 7.31 -8.45
C GLN A 159 36.45 7.03 -8.59
N LYS A 160 36.07 5.75 -8.60
CA LYS A 160 34.66 5.34 -8.63
C LYS A 160 33.86 6.07 -7.55
N PRO A 161 32.80 6.82 -7.91
CA PRO A 161 32.01 7.56 -6.93
C PRO A 161 31.45 6.64 -5.85
N ARG A 162 31.55 7.08 -4.60
CA ARG A 162 30.84 6.46 -3.48
C ARG A 162 29.53 7.21 -3.26
N ILE A 163 28.42 6.49 -3.40
CA ILE A 163 27.09 7.02 -3.16
C ILE A 163 26.41 6.26 -2.03
N PHE A 164 25.44 6.92 -1.40
CA PHE A 164 24.50 6.30 -0.48
C PHE A 164 23.09 6.66 -0.93
N VAL A 165 22.31 5.64 -1.30
CA VAL A 165 20.89 5.78 -1.62
C VAL A 165 20.11 5.42 -0.36
N LYS A 166 19.47 6.42 0.24
CA LYS A 166 18.58 6.21 1.37
C LYS A 166 17.20 5.88 0.85
N THR A 167 16.65 4.79 1.34
CA THR A 167 15.27 4.37 1.07
C THR A 167 14.47 4.26 2.37
N LYS A 168 13.15 4.22 2.24
CA LYS A 168 12.25 3.93 3.37
C LYS A 168 11.19 2.91 2.94
N ALA A 169 10.94 1.94 3.81
CA ALA A 169 9.83 1.01 3.65
C ALA A 169 8.51 1.73 3.89
N HIS A 170 7.59 1.57 2.94
CA HIS A 170 6.23 2.08 3.00
C HIS A 170 5.23 0.92 2.90
N ASP A 171 4.11 1.07 3.59
CA ASP A 171 3.03 0.08 3.63
C ASP A 171 2.42 -0.11 2.22
N PHE A 172 2.31 0.96 1.42
CA PHE A 172 1.83 0.89 0.05
C PHE A 172 2.48 1.97 -0.84
N VAL A 173 2.97 1.56 -2.01
CA VAL A 173 3.58 2.44 -3.02
C VAL A 173 2.90 2.21 -4.37
N ILE A 174 2.72 3.29 -5.13
CA ILE A 174 2.63 3.25 -6.60
C ILE A 174 3.81 4.04 -7.13
N GLY A 175 4.65 3.39 -7.92
CA GLY A 175 5.86 4.01 -8.45
C GLY A 175 6.42 3.26 -9.63
N THR A 176 7.65 3.59 -9.99
CA THR A 176 8.39 2.87 -11.02
C THR A 176 9.82 2.61 -10.58
N LYS A 177 10.40 1.53 -11.10
CA LYS A 177 11.79 1.20 -10.89
C LYS A 177 12.64 2.00 -11.87
N ILE A 178 13.58 2.79 -11.35
CA ILE A 178 14.54 3.55 -12.15
C ILE A 178 15.96 3.04 -11.91
N TYR A 179 16.78 3.12 -12.95
CA TYR A 179 18.19 2.73 -12.92
C TYR A 179 19.06 3.98 -12.98
N TYR A 180 20.18 3.99 -12.28
CA TYR A 180 21.13 5.10 -12.28
C TYR A 180 22.54 4.61 -12.56
N LYS A 181 23.39 5.53 -13.03
CA LYS A 181 24.81 5.31 -13.25
C LYS A 181 25.57 6.62 -13.03
N PHE A 182 26.64 6.58 -12.24
CA PHE A 182 27.53 7.72 -11.98
C PHE A 182 28.97 7.31 -12.25
N SER A 183 29.73 8.15 -12.94
CA SER A 183 31.12 7.89 -13.33
C SER A 183 31.96 9.16 -13.19
N THR A 184 33.25 8.99 -12.94
CA THR A 184 34.25 10.08 -13.05
C THR A 184 34.90 10.14 -14.43
N THR A 185 34.43 9.34 -15.38
CA THR A 185 34.83 9.35 -16.79
C THR A 185 33.60 9.37 -17.69
N ASP A 186 33.69 10.05 -18.83
CA ASP A 186 32.63 10.15 -19.85
C ASP A 186 32.37 8.82 -20.58
N SER A 187 33.38 7.95 -20.64
CA SER A 187 33.31 6.58 -21.14
C SER A 187 32.46 5.62 -20.30
N PHE A 188 32.15 5.98 -19.05
CA PHE A 188 31.51 5.09 -18.07
C PHE A 188 32.24 3.75 -17.85
N ASP A 189 33.57 3.75 -17.89
CA ASP A 189 34.38 2.54 -17.65
C ASP A 189 34.04 1.88 -16.32
N LYS A 190 33.84 0.55 -16.32
CA LYS A 190 33.42 -0.23 -15.14
C LYS A 190 34.23 0.05 -13.86
N PRO A 191 35.57 0.23 -13.90
CA PRO A 191 36.36 0.54 -12.70
C PRO A 191 36.07 1.94 -12.10
N LYS A 192 35.49 2.86 -12.86
CA LYS A 192 35.18 4.25 -12.46
C LYS A 192 33.69 4.51 -12.31
N THR A 193 32.85 3.52 -12.59
CA THR A 193 31.39 3.65 -12.61
C THR A 193 30.74 2.93 -11.44
N VAL A 194 29.81 3.60 -10.76
CA VAL A 194 28.82 3.00 -9.85
C VAL A 194 27.45 3.04 -10.52
N ASP A 195 26.71 1.95 -10.43
CA ASP A 195 25.35 1.82 -10.94
C ASP A 195 24.47 1.10 -9.92
N GLY A 196 23.16 1.18 -10.13
CA GLY A 196 22.17 0.53 -9.29
C GLY A 196 20.75 0.92 -9.70
N ASP A 197 19.80 0.61 -8.83
CA ASP A 197 18.39 0.92 -9.04
C ASP A 197 17.73 1.43 -7.77
N MET A 198 16.59 2.09 -7.95
CA MET A 198 15.75 2.57 -6.87
C MET A 198 14.29 2.62 -7.33
N VAL A 199 13.35 2.61 -6.39
CA VAL A 199 11.93 2.83 -6.69
C VAL A 199 11.59 4.29 -6.48
N LEU A 200 11.22 4.97 -7.56
CA LEU A 200 10.69 6.32 -7.50
C LEU A 200 9.18 6.23 -7.27
N ALA A 201 8.75 6.53 -6.04
CA ALA A 201 7.34 6.55 -5.70
C ALA A 201 6.69 7.87 -6.14
N VAL A 202 5.55 7.77 -6.81
CA VAL A 202 4.68 8.92 -7.14
C VAL A 202 3.46 8.96 -6.23
N LEU A 203 3.14 7.84 -5.58
CA LEU A 203 2.15 7.78 -4.52
C LEU A 203 2.63 6.84 -3.43
N VAL A 204 2.44 7.27 -2.20
CA VAL A 204 2.70 6.50 -0.99
C VAL A 204 1.47 6.59 -0.10
N ALA A 205 1.08 5.45 0.47
CA ALA A 205 0.09 5.37 1.52
C ALA A 205 0.63 4.56 2.70
N GLU A 206 0.39 5.05 3.91
CA GLU A 206 0.65 4.32 5.15
C GLU A 206 -0.69 3.84 5.75
N CYS A 207 -0.75 2.58 6.14
CA CYS A 207 -1.94 1.96 6.71
C CYS A 207 -1.77 1.82 8.22
N LYS A 208 -2.65 2.44 9.01
CA LYS A 208 -2.59 2.38 10.48
C LYS A 208 -3.96 2.05 11.08
N VAL A 209 -4.01 1.08 11.98
CA VAL A 209 -5.24 0.82 12.77
C VAL A 209 -5.60 2.04 13.60
N ASN A 210 -4.62 2.70 14.22
CA ASN A 210 -4.84 3.98 14.90
C ASN A 210 -3.77 5.01 14.56
N LEU A 211 -4.12 6.28 14.67
CA LEU A 211 -3.20 7.40 14.48
C LEU A 211 -3.12 8.25 15.74
N ASP A 212 -1.93 8.29 16.34
CA ASP A 212 -1.59 9.23 17.42
C ASP A 212 -0.73 10.40 16.89
N LYS A 213 -0.48 11.39 17.76
CA LYS A 213 0.26 12.61 17.40
C LYS A 213 1.71 12.34 16.97
N THR A 214 2.37 11.36 17.60
CA THR A 214 3.75 11.01 17.28
C THR A 214 3.82 10.38 15.89
N MET A 215 2.93 9.43 15.59
CA MET A 215 2.81 8.82 14.27
C MET A 215 2.52 9.87 13.19
N PHE A 216 1.65 10.84 13.45
CA PHE A 216 1.35 11.92 12.53
C PHE A 216 2.57 12.80 12.24
N GLN A 217 3.33 13.19 13.27
CA GLN A 217 4.55 13.99 13.12
C GLN A 217 5.65 13.23 12.35
N GLU A 218 5.84 11.94 12.62
CA GLU A 218 6.77 11.09 11.89
C GLU A 218 6.39 10.92 10.41
N ALA A 219 5.09 10.76 10.14
CA ALA A 219 4.54 10.74 8.79
C ALA A 219 4.79 12.07 8.07
N ALA A 220 4.57 13.21 8.73
CA ALA A 220 4.83 14.53 8.15
C ALA A 220 6.30 14.73 7.75
N GLY A 221 7.23 14.36 8.63
CA GLY A 221 8.66 14.40 8.33
C GLY A 221 9.07 13.43 7.21
N THR A 222 8.39 12.29 7.13
CA THR A 222 8.61 11.30 6.05
C THR A 222 8.11 11.84 4.70
N ALA A 223 6.89 12.39 4.67
CA ALA A 223 6.30 12.99 3.49
C ALA A 223 7.17 14.13 2.94
N ALA A 224 7.72 14.98 3.81
CA ALA A 224 8.60 16.07 3.42
C ALA A 224 9.86 15.55 2.71
N ARG A 225 10.49 14.50 3.24
CA ARG A 225 11.67 13.88 2.60
C ARG A 225 11.33 13.19 1.29
N LEU A 226 10.19 12.51 1.20
CA LEU A 226 9.74 11.89 -0.05
C LEU A 226 9.60 12.97 -1.14
N LYS A 227 8.92 14.08 -0.81
CA LYS A 227 8.68 15.20 -1.74
C LYS A 227 9.94 15.97 -2.12
N GLN A 228 11.01 15.91 -1.32
CA GLN A 228 12.32 16.41 -1.75
C GLN A 228 12.90 15.59 -2.90
N GLY A 229 12.72 14.27 -2.89
CA GLY A 229 13.17 13.37 -3.96
C GLY A 229 12.23 13.31 -5.16
N CYS A 230 10.93 13.50 -4.94
CA CYS A 230 9.89 13.48 -5.96
C CYS A 230 8.81 14.53 -5.61
N PRO A 231 8.93 15.80 -6.06
CA PRO A 231 8.02 16.88 -5.65
C PRO A 231 6.54 16.64 -6.00
N VAL A 232 6.29 15.86 -7.04
CA VAL A 232 4.94 15.50 -7.52
C VAL A 232 4.33 14.36 -6.71
N ALA A 233 5.12 13.69 -5.86
CA ALA A 233 4.65 12.53 -5.11
C ALA A 233 3.53 12.89 -4.14
N LYS A 234 2.53 12.01 -4.06
CA LYS A 234 1.45 12.09 -3.08
C LYS A 234 1.72 11.20 -1.88
N TYR A 235 1.45 11.71 -0.68
CA TYR A 235 1.65 11.00 0.58
C TYR A 235 0.36 11.01 1.41
N PHE A 236 -0.21 9.83 1.63
CA PHE A 236 -1.47 9.65 2.32
C PHE A 236 -1.33 8.78 3.57
N LEU A 237 -2.19 9.03 4.56
CA LEU A 237 -2.40 8.10 5.66
C LEU A 237 -3.82 7.52 5.54
N LEU A 238 -3.96 6.20 5.55
CA LEU A 238 -5.24 5.52 5.68
C LEU A 238 -5.33 4.96 7.10
N VAL A 239 -6.27 5.49 7.87
CA VAL A 239 -6.33 5.24 9.31
C VAL A 239 -7.72 4.78 9.72
N GLU A 240 -7.82 3.70 10.49
CA GLU A 240 -9.13 3.22 10.94
C GLU A 240 -9.68 4.08 12.09
N TYR A 241 -8.84 4.40 13.07
CA TYR A 241 -9.23 5.12 14.28
C TYR A 241 -8.31 6.29 14.62
N LEU A 242 -8.86 7.40 15.15
CA LEU A 242 -8.05 8.50 15.69
C LEU A 242 -7.77 8.35 17.18
N ASP A 243 -6.50 8.50 17.57
CA ASP A 243 -6.02 8.61 18.96
C ASP A 243 -5.42 10.01 19.22
N MET A 244 -5.85 10.99 18.42
CA MET A 244 -5.44 12.39 18.50
C MET A 244 -6.60 13.32 18.09
N VAL A 245 -6.43 14.63 18.26
CA VAL A 245 -7.32 15.62 17.64
C VAL A 245 -6.93 15.75 16.17
N PRO A 246 -7.89 15.80 15.21
CA PRO A 246 -7.57 16.05 13.81
C PRO A 246 -6.72 17.32 13.64
N GLU A 247 -5.61 17.20 12.92
CA GLU A 247 -4.75 18.34 12.56
C GLU A 247 -4.94 18.72 11.08
N ASP A 248 -4.69 19.98 10.76
CA ASP A 248 -4.79 20.49 9.39
C ASP A 248 -3.57 20.03 8.57
N CYS A 249 -3.81 19.11 7.63
CA CYS A 249 -2.75 18.54 6.79
C CYS A 249 -2.03 19.60 5.93
N ARG A 250 -2.68 20.75 5.64
CA ARG A 250 -2.09 21.84 4.85
C ARG A 250 -0.89 22.49 5.54
N LEU A 251 -0.75 22.31 6.86
CA LEU A 251 0.41 22.76 7.63
C LEU A 251 1.57 21.76 7.57
N THR A 252 1.42 20.68 6.81
CA THR A 252 2.38 19.57 6.72
C THR A 252 2.64 19.19 5.26
N ALA A 253 3.56 18.24 5.05
CA ALA A 253 3.79 17.65 3.74
C ALA A 253 2.85 16.47 3.40
N ILE A 254 1.99 16.03 4.34
CA ILE A 254 0.98 14.99 4.10
C ILE A 254 -0.12 15.57 3.22
N ASP A 255 -0.48 14.90 2.13
CA ASP A 255 -1.54 15.39 1.23
C ASP A 255 -2.93 15.19 1.84
N ASN A 256 -3.18 14.04 2.49
CA ASN A 256 -4.42 13.80 3.21
C ASN A 256 -4.31 12.66 4.24
N VAL A 257 -5.23 12.67 5.22
CA VAL A 257 -5.47 11.58 6.15
C VAL A 257 -6.91 11.09 5.98
N PHE A 258 -7.07 9.87 5.49
CA PHE A 258 -8.37 9.22 5.31
C PHE A 258 -8.75 8.45 6.57
N LEU A 259 -9.72 8.97 7.32
CA LEU A 259 -10.30 8.29 8.48
C LEU A 259 -11.39 7.31 8.01
N LEU A 260 -11.04 6.03 7.92
CA LEU A 260 -11.85 5.00 7.26
C LEU A 260 -13.16 4.69 7.99
N ARG A 261 -13.18 4.76 9.32
CA ARG A 261 -14.35 4.39 10.14
C ARG A 261 -15.09 5.57 10.76
N HIS A 262 -14.63 6.80 10.54
CA HIS A 262 -15.17 8.00 11.18
C HIS A 262 -15.21 7.92 12.73
N ALA A 263 -14.24 7.25 13.35
CA ALA A 263 -14.27 6.94 14.78
C ALA A 263 -12.96 7.27 15.50
N ARG A 264 -13.08 7.60 16.79
CA ARG A 264 -11.94 7.61 17.71
C ARG A 264 -11.63 6.19 18.16
N ARG A 265 -10.37 5.95 18.50
CA ARG A 265 -9.95 4.68 19.12
C ARG A 265 -10.69 4.52 20.46
N LEU A 266 -11.13 3.31 20.76
CA LEU A 266 -11.73 3.00 22.07
C LEU A 266 -10.80 3.44 23.22
N PRO A 267 -11.30 3.74 24.42
CA PRO A 267 -10.45 3.91 25.62
C PRO A 267 -9.70 2.62 26.00
N PHE A 268 -8.59 2.75 26.73
CA PHE A 268 -7.71 1.61 27.07
C PHE A 268 -8.46 0.44 27.70
N GLU A 269 -9.42 0.72 28.58
CA GLU A 269 -10.20 -0.27 29.34
C GLU A 269 -11.14 -1.09 28.45
N LYS A 270 -11.49 -0.56 27.27
CA LYS A 270 -12.46 -1.15 26.33
C LYS A 270 -11.81 -1.80 25.10
N ARG A 271 -10.54 -1.49 24.82
CA ARG A 271 -9.81 -1.96 23.61
C ARG A 271 -9.63 -3.48 23.55
N ASN A 272 -9.69 -4.17 24.69
CA ASN A 272 -9.53 -5.62 24.79
C ASN A 272 -10.85 -6.35 25.06
N ASP A 273 -11.98 -5.64 25.13
CA ASP A 273 -13.30 -6.23 25.30
C ASP A 273 -13.86 -6.60 23.91
N PRO A 274 -14.09 -7.90 23.62
CA PRO A 274 -14.61 -8.33 22.34
C PRO A 274 -15.95 -7.69 21.98
N LEU A 275 -16.83 -7.45 22.94
CA LEU A 275 -18.16 -6.89 22.70
C LEU A 275 -18.08 -5.40 22.32
N GLU A 276 -17.21 -4.63 22.98
CA GLU A 276 -17.02 -3.21 22.67
C GLU A 276 -16.34 -3.03 21.30
N VAL A 277 -15.37 -3.88 20.96
CA VAL A 277 -14.70 -3.87 19.65
C VAL A 277 -15.66 -4.28 18.54
N GLU A 278 -16.45 -5.34 18.74
CA GLU A 278 -17.47 -5.78 17.78
C GLU A 278 -18.53 -4.68 17.55
N LYS A 279 -18.99 -4.05 18.64
CA LYS A 279 -19.93 -2.93 18.57
C LYS A 279 -19.34 -1.74 17.82
N GLN A 280 -18.06 -1.43 18.03
CA GLN A 280 -17.38 -0.38 17.30
C GLN A 280 -17.31 -0.70 15.80
N HIS A 281 -16.94 -1.92 15.42
CA HIS A 281 -16.91 -2.33 14.00
C HIS A 281 -18.28 -2.20 13.34
N LYS A 282 -19.34 -2.65 14.01
CA LYS A 282 -20.72 -2.57 13.50
C LYS A 282 -21.24 -1.14 13.34
N ASN A 283 -20.95 -0.27 14.30
CA ASN A 283 -21.39 1.12 14.27
C ASN A 283 -20.54 1.97 13.32
N HIS A 284 -19.29 1.58 13.12
CA HIS A 284 -18.27 2.30 12.38
C HIS A 284 -17.53 1.34 11.43
N PRO A 285 -18.21 0.77 10.42
CA PRO A 285 -17.54 -0.01 9.39
C PRO A 285 -16.62 0.90 8.57
N ILE A 286 -15.65 0.30 7.88
CA ILE A 286 -14.86 1.03 6.87
C ILE A 286 -15.83 1.56 5.81
N ASP A 287 -15.86 2.88 5.64
CA ASP A 287 -16.75 3.57 4.74
C ASP A 287 -16.20 3.56 3.31
N HIS A 288 -16.92 2.88 2.41
CA HIS A 288 -16.57 2.81 0.99
C HIS A 288 -16.49 4.18 0.32
N LYS A 289 -17.20 5.20 0.81
CA LYS A 289 -17.10 6.56 0.27
C LYS A 289 -15.72 7.16 0.57
N VAL A 290 -15.15 6.88 1.74
CA VAL A 290 -13.80 7.33 2.10
C VAL A 290 -12.75 6.63 1.23
N VAL A 291 -12.89 5.32 1.03
CA VAL A 291 -12.02 4.58 0.10
C VAL A 291 -12.17 5.09 -1.33
N TRP A 292 -13.39 5.43 -1.77
CA TRP A 292 -13.61 6.03 -3.08
C TRP A 292 -12.95 7.40 -3.23
N MET A 293 -12.96 8.25 -2.20
CA MET A 293 -12.20 9.52 -2.23
C MET A 293 -10.70 9.26 -2.43
N PHE A 294 -10.13 8.24 -1.79
CA PHE A 294 -8.73 7.85 -2.03
C PHE A 294 -8.49 7.38 -3.47
N VAL A 295 -9.39 6.57 -4.03
CA VAL A 295 -9.34 6.15 -5.44
C VAL A 295 -9.38 7.36 -6.38
N GLN A 296 -10.21 8.36 -6.10
CA GLN A 296 -10.28 9.59 -6.90
C GLN A 296 -8.95 10.38 -6.85
N GLU A 297 -8.26 10.41 -5.70
CA GLU A 297 -6.93 11.02 -5.63
C GLU A 297 -5.90 10.27 -6.49
N ILE A 298 -5.93 8.93 -6.50
CA ILE A 298 -5.09 8.14 -7.41
C ILE A 298 -5.43 8.44 -8.88
N GLN A 299 -6.72 8.47 -9.24
CA GLN A 299 -7.15 8.78 -10.61
C GLN A 299 -6.72 10.18 -11.07
N LYS A 300 -6.83 11.18 -10.19
CA LYS A 300 -6.34 12.54 -10.47
C LYS A 300 -4.83 12.54 -10.70
N LEU A 301 -4.07 11.83 -9.86
CA LEU A 301 -2.63 11.72 -10.04
C LEU A 301 -2.27 11.08 -11.37
N MET A 302 -2.95 10.00 -11.77
CA MET A 302 -2.68 9.28 -13.01
C MET A 302 -3.04 10.06 -14.28
N SER A 303 -4.08 10.89 -14.22
CA SER A 303 -4.57 11.68 -15.37
C SER A 303 -3.92 13.06 -15.50
N ALA A 304 -3.21 13.51 -14.46
CA ALA A 304 -2.57 14.82 -14.45
C ALA A 304 -1.27 14.84 -15.26
N ILE A 305 -1.10 15.91 -16.06
CA ILE A 305 0.22 16.35 -16.50
C ILE A 305 0.86 17.08 -15.32
N TRP A 306 1.89 16.49 -14.72
CA TRP A 306 2.45 17.02 -13.47
C TRP A 306 3.28 18.30 -13.66
N TYR A 307 3.93 18.44 -14.82
CA TYR A 307 4.66 19.66 -15.19
C TYR A 307 4.83 19.72 -16.70
N ASP A 308 4.39 20.84 -17.29
CA ASP A 308 4.54 21.15 -18.71
C ASP A 308 4.83 22.66 -18.87
N PRO A 309 6.10 23.04 -19.17
CA PRO A 309 6.49 24.43 -19.35
C PRO A 309 5.75 25.14 -20.49
N ASP A 310 5.45 24.41 -21.57
CA ASP A 310 4.84 24.99 -22.77
C ASP A 310 3.36 25.31 -22.49
N GLU A 311 2.68 24.42 -21.77
CA GLU A 311 1.31 24.64 -21.32
C GLU A 311 1.22 25.77 -20.27
N ALA A 312 2.24 25.93 -19.43
CA ALA A 312 2.29 27.03 -18.46
C ALA A 312 2.32 28.40 -19.16
N LEU A 313 3.07 28.53 -20.25
CA LEU A 313 3.10 29.74 -21.08
C LEU A 313 1.75 30.00 -21.75
N ARG A 314 1.09 28.94 -22.24
CA ARG A 314 -0.22 29.04 -22.90
C ARG A 314 -1.33 29.44 -21.94
N ARG A 315 -1.33 28.85 -20.74
CA ARG A 315 -2.34 29.08 -19.70
C ARG A 315 -2.12 30.36 -18.91
N GLY A 316 -0.88 30.88 -18.89
CA GLY A 316 -0.49 31.99 -18.01
C GLY A 316 -0.44 31.60 -16.53
N SER A 317 -0.33 30.30 -16.21
CA SER A 317 -0.27 29.77 -14.84
C SER A 317 0.70 28.58 -14.78
N PHE A 318 1.55 28.57 -13.74
CA PHE A 318 2.50 27.50 -13.45
C PHE A 318 1.82 26.22 -12.90
N VAL A 319 0.58 26.33 -12.41
CA VAL A 319 -0.20 25.24 -11.81
C VAL A 319 -1.60 25.15 -12.39
#